data_AF-A0A959YHX8-F1
#
_entry.id   AF-A0A959YHX8-F1
#
_cell.length_a   1.000
_cell.length_b   1.000
_cell.length_c   1.000
_cell.angle_alpha   90.00
_cell.angle_beta   90.00
_cell.angle_gamma   90.00
#
_symmetry.space_group_name_H-M   'P 1'
#
loop_
_entity.id
_entity.type
_entity.pdbx_description
1 polymer ?
#
loop_
_entity_poly.entity_id
_entity_poly.type
_entity_poly.pdbx_seq_one_letter_code
_entity_poly.pdbx_strand_id
1 'polypeptide(L)'
;MGTKTEHERSDRRQKVVIAALALMTFGALGTSIYYYNADQHDRLLADMGKLANERMLGEKLRMEKQLVEAIDARDQEKTGRLDGEALIGVLEKRVKEAQDRVRDLERRANATTKARKELEALQAEKAALEARLNTALAAERDLQARTNTLQADRDALAAKLDQQRTGAWMVNNAQVEALRGKKQKLTVKARNTREMRLAFDLPKDLASLANFRIVSPSGKTYQGNDPAISMSFEAPDGEATASLSLIMGGPGSEQPARVHLRFEPKEKLEPGVYTIDVRSGETYLNTVRLSLR
;
A
#
# COMPACT_ATOMS: atom_id res chain seq x y z
N MET A 1 131.25 -36.95 141.36
CA MET A 1 129.91 -37.42 141.78
C MET A 1 128.89 -36.58 141.03
N GLY A 2 127.95 -37.03 140.19
CA GLY A 2 127.53 -38.35 139.72
C GLY A 2 126.25 -38.15 138.88
N THR A 3 126.23 -38.75 137.68
CA THR A 3 125.09 -39.32 136.90
C THR A 3 123.77 -38.54 136.69
N LYS A 4 123.42 -38.23 135.42
CA LYS A 4 122.45 -39.01 134.59
C LYS A 4 122.19 -38.38 133.21
N THR A 5 122.18 -39.26 132.22
CA THR A 5 122.10 -39.12 130.76
C THR A 5 120.67 -39.30 130.22
N GLU A 6 120.45 -38.96 128.95
CA GLU A 6 119.64 -39.77 127.99
C GLU A 6 118.10 -39.57 127.79
N HIS A 7 117.52 -38.37 127.83
CA HIS A 7 116.09 -38.19 127.46
C HIS A 7 115.69 -37.17 126.37
N GLU A 8 116.61 -36.44 125.72
CA GLU A 8 116.22 -35.41 124.74
C GLU A 8 116.16 -35.83 123.25
N ARG A 9 116.51 -37.08 122.89
CA ARG A 9 116.55 -37.51 121.46
C ARG A 9 115.31 -38.27 120.95
N SER A 10 114.40 -38.69 121.82
CA SER A 10 113.20 -39.48 121.43
C SER A 10 112.09 -38.63 120.78
N ASP A 11 111.92 -37.39 121.23
CA ASP A 11 110.70 -36.60 120.96
C ASP A 11 110.64 -35.98 119.54
N ARG A 12 111.78 -35.85 118.84
CA ARG A 12 111.84 -35.30 117.48
C ARG A 12 111.46 -36.31 116.39
N ARG A 13 111.77 -37.61 116.58
CA ARG A 13 111.48 -38.63 115.55
C ARG A 13 109.98 -38.91 115.42
N GLN A 14 109.25 -38.86 116.52
CA GLN A 14 107.81 -39.13 116.54
C GLN A 14 107.02 -38.05 115.78
N LYS A 15 107.43 -36.78 115.88
CA LYS A 15 106.77 -35.65 115.18
C LYS A 15 106.91 -35.73 113.65
N VAL A 16 108.06 -36.21 113.14
CA VAL A 16 108.28 -36.35 111.69
C VAL A 16 107.44 -37.47 111.08
N VAL A 17 107.30 -38.60 111.77
CA VAL A 17 106.49 -39.72 111.28
C VAL A 17 105.00 -39.34 111.19
N ILE A 18 104.48 -38.64 112.19
CA ILE A 18 103.08 -38.18 112.18
C ILE A 18 102.83 -37.19 111.04
N ALA A 19 103.77 -36.27 110.78
CA ALA A 19 103.65 -35.32 109.68
C ALA A 19 103.65 -36.01 108.31
N ALA A 20 104.49 -37.03 108.11
CA ALA A 20 104.54 -37.80 106.85
C ALA A 20 103.23 -38.60 106.62
N LEU A 21 102.68 -39.20 107.67
CA LEU A 21 101.42 -39.96 107.61
C LEU A 21 100.21 -39.06 107.33
N ALA A 22 100.19 -37.85 107.88
CA ALA A 22 99.17 -36.85 107.57
C ALA A 22 99.27 -36.40 106.10
N LEU A 23 100.47 -36.15 105.58
CA LEU A 23 100.66 -35.73 104.20
C LEU A 23 100.24 -36.82 103.19
N MET A 24 100.50 -38.09 103.48
CA MET A 24 100.01 -39.19 102.63
C MET A 24 98.49 -39.33 102.66
N THR A 25 97.85 -39.19 103.82
CA THR A 25 96.38 -39.31 103.92
C THR A 25 95.67 -38.13 103.25
N PHE A 26 96.17 -36.90 103.41
CA PHE A 26 95.62 -35.74 102.69
C PHE A 26 95.90 -35.78 101.18
N GLY A 27 97.06 -36.28 100.76
CA GLY A 27 97.37 -36.47 99.33
C GLY A 27 96.44 -37.48 98.66
N ALA A 28 96.18 -38.62 99.30
CA ALA A 28 95.28 -39.65 98.78
C ALA A 28 93.83 -39.14 98.68
N LEU A 29 93.34 -38.41 99.69
CA LEU A 29 92.00 -37.80 99.68
C LEU A 29 91.88 -36.70 98.62
N GLY A 30 92.93 -35.91 98.39
CA GLY A 30 92.93 -34.90 97.33
C GLY A 30 92.79 -35.50 95.93
N THR A 31 93.50 -36.62 95.67
CA THR A 31 93.42 -37.29 94.36
C THR A 31 92.06 -37.94 94.09
N SER A 32 91.42 -38.55 95.09
CA SER A 32 90.11 -39.20 94.89
C SER A 32 88.99 -38.19 94.63
N ILE A 33 89.01 -37.03 95.30
CA ILE A 33 88.05 -35.94 95.05
C ILE A 33 88.20 -35.37 93.64
N TYR A 34 89.44 -35.23 93.13
CA TYR A 34 89.68 -34.73 91.79
C TYR A 34 89.15 -35.68 90.70
N TYR A 35 89.42 -37.00 90.80
CA TYR A 35 88.93 -37.98 89.81
C TYR A 35 87.41 -38.15 89.84
N TYR A 36 86.78 -38.08 91.01
CA TYR A 36 85.33 -38.12 91.12
C TYR A 36 84.67 -36.89 90.47
N ASN A 37 85.29 -35.72 90.62
CA ASN A 37 84.79 -34.48 90.01
C ASN A 37 85.04 -34.44 88.49
N ALA A 38 86.16 -34.99 88.01
CA ALA A 38 86.47 -35.12 86.58
C ALA A 38 85.48 -36.06 85.87
N ASP A 39 85.15 -37.22 86.46
CA ASP A 39 84.16 -38.16 85.90
C ASP A 39 82.74 -37.58 85.91
N GLN A 40 82.39 -36.73 86.89
CA GLN A 40 81.13 -35.99 86.82
C GLN A 40 81.12 -34.93 85.71
N HIS A 41 82.25 -34.27 85.44
CA HIS A 41 82.34 -33.26 84.39
C HIS A 41 82.21 -33.88 82.98
N ASP A 42 82.84 -35.02 82.74
CA ASP A 42 82.76 -35.72 81.46
C ASP A 42 81.36 -36.30 81.19
N ARG A 43 80.68 -36.81 82.22
CA ARG A 43 79.29 -37.26 82.11
C ARG A 43 78.33 -36.11 81.82
N LEU A 44 78.52 -34.95 82.46
CA LEU A 44 77.72 -33.75 82.19
C LEU A 44 77.92 -33.24 80.76
N LEU A 45 79.15 -33.28 80.23
CA LEU A 45 79.43 -32.90 78.84
C LEU A 45 78.81 -33.87 77.83
N ALA A 46 78.87 -35.18 78.10
CA ALA A 46 78.23 -36.20 77.27
C ALA A 46 76.69 -36.06 77.27
N ASP A 47 76.10 -35.78 78.44
CA ASP A 47 74.66 -35.55 78.58
C ASP A 47 74.24 -34.23 77.92
N MET A 48 75.04 -33.17 78.03
CA MET A 48 74.81 -31.91 77.29
C MET A 48 74.89 -32.11 75.77
N GLY A 49 75.83 -32.93 75.28
CA GLY A 49 75.94 -33.28 73.86
C GLY A 49 74.74 -34.09 73.36
N LYS A 50 74.25 -35.04 74.16
CA LYS A 50 73.02 -35.80 73.87
C LYS A 50 71.79 -34.91 73.88
N LEU A 51 71.62 -34.07 74.90
CA LEU A 51 70.53 -33.10 75.00
C LEU A 51 70.54 -32.11 73.84
N ALA A 52 71.70 -31.65 73.39
CA ALA A 52 71.83 -30.78 72.22
C ALA A 52 71.44 -31.50 70.92
N ASN A 53 71.84 -32.76 70.75
CA ASN A 53 71.45 -33.58 69.61
C ASN A 53 69.95 -33.93 69.63
N GLU A 54 69.37 -34.24 70.78
CA GLU A 54 67.93 -34.49 70.93
C GLU A 54 67.12 -33.21 70.66
N ARG A 55 67.60 -32.05 71.11
CA ARG A 55 66.99 -30.75 70.77
C ARG A 55 67.07 -30.47 69.28
N MET A 56 68.23 -30.65 68.64
CA MET A 56 68.37 -30.48 67.20
C MET A 56 67.52 -31.47 66.40
N LEU A 57 67.38 -32.72 66.87
CA LEU A 57 66.50 -33.71 66.26
C LEU A 57 65.03 -33.31 66.41
N GLY A 58 64.63 -32.79 67.57
CA GLY A 58 63.29 -32.27 67.82
C GLY A 58 62.97 -31.03 66.97
N GLU A 59 63.93 -30.12 66.81
CA GLU A 59 63.81 -28.96 65.91
C GLU A 59 63.74 -29.39 64.46
N LYS A 60 64.57 -30.36 64.03
CA LYS A 60 64.52 -30.91 62.67
C LYS A 60 63.19 -31.59 62.38
N LEU A 61 62.69 -32.42 63.30
CA LEU A 61 61.37 -33.06 63.17
C LEU A 61 60.23 -32.04 63.13
N ARG A 62 60.33 -30.97 63.93
CA ARG A 62 59.34 -29.88 63.91
C ARG A 62 59.37 -29.12 62.59
N MET A 63 60.56 -28.85 62.04
CA MET A 63 60.73 -28.22 60.73
C MET A 63 60.24 -29.13 59.60
N GLU A 64 60.53 -30.43 59.66
CA GLU A 64 60.01 -31.41 58.69
C GLU A 64 58.48 -31.47 58.73
N LYS A 65 57.88 -31.48 59.93
CA LYS A 65 56.43 -31.43 60.09
C LYS A 65 55.84 -30.14 59.51
N GLN A 66 56.44 -28.99 59.82
CA GLN A 66 56.01 -27.70 59.26
C GLN A 66 56.18 -27.64 57.74
N LEU A 67 57.21 -28.29 57.19
CA LEU A 67 57.45 -28.35 55.75
C LEU A 67 56.42 -29.25 55.06
N VAL A 68 56.08 -30.39 55.64
CA VAL A 68 55.00 -31.27 55.14
C VAL A 68 53.65 -30.53 55.20
N GLU A 69 53.31 -29.89 56.34
CA GLU A 69 52.08 -29.11 56.46
C GLU A 69 52.02 -27.95 55.45
N ALA A 70 53.15 -27.28 55.18
CA ALA A 70 53.23 -26.22 54.18
C ALA A 70 53.11 -26.74 52.73
N ILE A 71 53.66 -27.92 52.44
CA ILE A 71 53.49 -28.58 51.13
C ILE A 71 52.04 -28.99 50.93
N ASP A 72 51.42 -29.62 51.92
CA ASP A 72 50.02 -30.04 51.86
C ASP A 72 49.09 -28.83 51.71
N ALA A 73 49.33 -27.74 52.44
CA ALA A 73 48.58 -26.49 52.29
C ALA A 73 48.75 -25.86 50.90
N ARG A 74 49.97 -25.89 50.35
CA ARG A 74 50.25 -25.39 48.99
C ARG A 74 49.57 -26.25 47.92
N ASP A 75 49.57 -27.56 48.09
CA ASP A 75 48.93 -28.47 47.14
C ASP A 75 47.40 -28.33 47.19
N GLN A 76 46.81 -28.15 48.37
CA GLN A 76 45.38 -27.81 48.53
C GLN A 76 45.03 -26.46 47.89
N GLU A 77 45.88 -25.44 48.04
CA GLU A 77 45.68 -24.15 47.38
C GLU A 77 45.77 -24.28 45.86
N LYS A 78 46.70 -25.12 45.36
CA LYS A 78 46.86 -25.39 43.94
C LYS A 78 45.66 -26.13 43.36
N THR A 79 45.12 -27.14 44.04
CA THR A 79 43.91 -27.84 43.61
C THR A 79 42.70 -26.89 43.63
N GLY A 80 42.54 -26.10 44.70
CA GLY A 80 41.49 -25.08 44.78
C GLY A 80 41.57 -24.03 43.67
N ARG A 81 42.78 -23.65 43.25
CA ARG A 81 42.99 -22.77 42.09
C ARG A 81 42.59 -23.42 40.77
N LEU A 82 42.96 -24.69 40.55
CA LEU A 82 42.58 -25.42 39.34
C LEU A 82 41.06 -25.61 39.24
N ASP A 83 40.40 -25.92 40.36
CA ASP A 83 38.95 -26.03 40.43
C ASP A 83 38.26 -24.67 40.19
N GLY A 84 38.85 -23.58 40.73
CA GLY A 84 38.41 -22.22 40.48
C GLY A 84 38.55 -21.81 39.00
N GLU A 85 39.67 -22.13 38.37
CA GLU A 85 39.90 -21.89 36.93
C GLU A 85 38.92 -22.69 36.07
N ALA A 86 38.66 -23.95 36.41
CA ALA A 86 37.66 -24.77 35.73
C ALA A 86 36.25 -24.16 35.86
N LEU A 87 35.88 -23.68 37.05
CA LEU A 87 34.60 -23.01 37.26
C LEU A 87 34.49 -21.70 36.48
N ILE A 88 35.55 -20.89 36.43
CA ILE A 88 35.61 -19.67 35.62
C ILE A 88 35.38 -20.01 34.15
N GLY A 89 36.06 -21.03 33.62
CA GLY A 89 35.86 -21.46 32.23
C GLY A 89 34.43 -21.92 31.92
N VAL A 90 33.75 -22.57 32.87
CA VAL A 90 32.32 -22.94 32.73
C VAL A 90 31.42 -21.70 32.77
N LEU A 91 31.69 -20.75 33.66
CA LEU A 91 30.93 -19.50 33.76
C LEU A 91 31.11 -18.64 32.52
N GLU A 92 32.32 -18.52 31.97
CA GLU A 92 32.58 -17.82 30.72
C GLU A 92 31.79 -18.41 29.55
N LYS A 93 31.76 -19.75 29.43
CA LYS A 93 30.93 -20.43 28.41
C LYS A 93 29.45 -20.11 28.58
N ARG A 94 28.92 -20.18 29.81
CA ARG A 94 27.51 -19.84 30.08
C ARG A 94 27.19 -18.38 29.81
N VAL A 95 28.09 -17.46 30.14
CA VAL A 95 27.93 -16.03 29.83
C VAL A 95 27.91 -15.82 28.32
N LYS A 96 28.79 -16.48 27.57
CA LYS A 96 28.79 -16.41 26.11
C LYS A 96 27.51 -16.97 25.50
N GLU A 97 27.06 -18.15 25.94
CA GLU A 97 25.79 -18.73 25.50
C GLU A 97 24.59 -17.83 25.83
N ALA A 98 24.58 -17.21 27.01
CA ALA A 98 23.54 -16.26 27.40
C ALA A 98 23.56 -15.00 26.52
N GLN A 99 24.75 -14.46 26.21
CA GLN A 99 24.91 -13.32 25.31
C GLN A 99 24.43 -13.63 23.89
N ASP A 100 24.74 -14.82 23.37
CA ASP A 100 24.28 -15.25 22.04
C ASP A 100 22.75 -15.39 22.01
N ARG A 101 22.14 -15.94 23.07
CA ARG A 101 20.68 -16.01 23.21
C ARG A 101 20.03 -14.63 23.26
N VAL A 102 20.62 -13.68 24.00
CA VAL A 102 20.12 -12.30 24.05
C VAL A 102 20.15 -11.67 22.65
N ARG A 103 21.25 -11.80 21.92
CA ARG A 103 21.37 -11.29 20.54
C ARG A 103 20.33 -11.90 19.60
N ASP A 104 20.08 -13.20 19.72
CA ASP A 104 19.06 -13.87 18.91
C ASP A 104 17.64 -13.42 19.25
N LEU A 105 17.35 -13.22 20.54
CA LEU A 105 16.05 -12.68 20.98
C LEU A 105 15.85 -11.24 20.51
N GLU A 106 16.89 -10.40 20.58
CA GLU A 106 16.86 -9.03 20.04
C GLU A 106 16.62 -9.01 18.53
N ARG A 107 17.29 -9.89 17.77
CA ARG A 107 17.05 -10.05 16.33
C ARG A 107 15.60 -10.44 16.03
N ARG A 108 15.05 -11.41 16.78
CA ARG A 108 13.66 -11.83 16.63
C ARG A 108 12.69 -10.71 16.98
N ALA A 109 12.91 -9.99 18.08
CA ALA A 109 12.10 -8.84 18.49
C ALA A 109 12.12 -7.72 17.44
N ASN A 110 13.27 -7.44 16.85
CA ASN A 110 13.41 -6.49 15.75
C ASN A 110 12.67 -6.96 14.48
N ALA A 111 12.65 -8.26 14.20
CA ALA A 111 11.86 -8.81 13.09
C ALA A 111 10.35 -8.69 13.35
N THR A 112 9.87 -9.01 14.56
CA THR A 112 8.44 -8.88 14.90
C THR A 112 7.97 -7.43 14.91
N THR A 113 8.79 -6.49 15.37
CA THR A 113 8.44 -5.06 15.31
C THR A 113 8.36 -4.55 13.88
N LYS A 114 9.25 -4.98 12.98
CA LYS A 114 9.13 -4.68 11.54
C LYS A 114 7.85 -5.27 10.93
N ALA A 115 7.58 -6.55 11.18
CA ALA A 115 6.37 -7.21 10.67
C ALA A 115 5.08 -6.53 11.19
N ARG A 116 5.06 -6.05 12.45
CA ARG A 116 3.93 -5.28 12.99
C ARG A 116 3.72 -3.96 12.25
N LYS A 117 4.81 -3.22 11.98
CA LYS A 117 4.72 -1.97 11.21
C LYS A 117 4.22 -2.20 9.79
N GLU A 118 4.66 -3.26 9.13
CA GLU A 118 4.17 -3.65 7.80
C GLU A 118 2.69 -4.01 7.84
N LEU A 119 2.25 -4.73 8.87
CA LEU A 119 0.84 -5.09 9.05
C LEU A 119 -0.04 -3.86 9.30
N GLU A 120 0.41 -2.90 10.11
CA GLU A 120 -0.27 -1.63 10.33
C GLU A 120 -0.35 -0.80 9.03
N ALA A 121 0.74 -0.75 8.25
CA ALA A 121 0.77 -0.07 6.96
C ALA A 121 -0.20 -0.71 5.95
N LEU A 122 -0.21 -2.04 5.86
CA LEU A 122 -1.15 -2.78 4.99
C LEU A 122 -2.61 -2.59 5.42
N GLN A 123 -2.89 -2.53 6.72
CA GLN A 123 -4.24 -2.24 7.21
C GLN A 123 -4.68 -0.82 6.85
N ALA A 124 -3.79 0.17 6.97
CA ALA A 124 -4.07 1.55 6.56
C ALA A 124 -4.31 1.66 5.05
N GLU A 125 -3.50 0.97 4.24
CA GLU A 125 -3.67 0.92 2.79
C GLU A 125 -5.00 0.25 2.40
N LYS A 126 -5.34 -0.88 3.05
CA LYS A 126 -6.62 -1.55 2.85
C LYS A 126 -7.80 -0.61 3.15
N ALA A 127 -7.78 0.09 4.28
CA ALA A 127 -8.82 1.05 4.64
C ALA A 127 -8.93 2.20 3.62
N ALA A 128 -7.78 2.69 3.12
CA ALA A 128 -7.76 3.72 2.07
C ALA A 128 -8.34 3.22 0.74
N LEU A 129 -8.05 1.97 0.35
CA LEU A 129 -8.60 1.33 -0.84
C LEU A 129 -10.11 1.11 -0.71
N GLU A 130 -10.60 0.65 0.44
CA GLU A 130 -12.03 0.51 0.72
C GLU A 130 -12.76 1.85 0.64
N ALA A 131 -12.17 2.93 1.18
CA ALA A 131 -12.72 4.27 1.07
C ALA A 131 -12.80 4.72 -0.41
N ARG A 132 -11.73 4.53 -1.19
CA ARG A 132 -11.71 4.85 -2.63
C ARG A 132 -12.75 4.06 -3.42
N LEU A 133 -12.90 2.77 -3.11
CA LEU A 133 -13.90 1.91 -3.75
C LEU A 133 -15.32 2.44 -3.47
N ASN A 134 -15.62 2.80 -2.23
CA ASN A 134 -16.93 3.35 -1.86
C ASN A 134 -17.20 4.68 -2.57
N THR A 135 -16.20 5.56 -2.68
CA THR A 135 -16.32 6.81 -3.46
C THR A 135 -16.56 6.54 -4.94
N ALA A 136 -15.85 5.58 -5.54
CA ALA A 136 -16.03 5.20 -6.94
C ALA A 136 -17.42 4.63 -7.21
N LEU A 137 -17.93 3.76 -6.33
CA LEU A 137 -19.29 3.21 -6.43
C LEU A 137 -20.37 4.29 -6.29
N ALA A 138 -20.15 5.29 -5.44
CA ALA A 138 -21.07 6.43 -5.34
C ALA A 138 -21.08 7.27 -6.62
N ALA A 139 -19.90 7.53 -7.20
CA ALA A 139 -19.77 8.25 -8.46
C ALA A 139 -20.40 7.49 -9.64
N GLU A 140 -20.24 6.17 -9.69
CA GLU A 140 -20.87 5.32 -10.71
C GLU A 140 -22.41 5.44 -10.66
N ARG A 141 -22.99 5.34 -9.46
CA ARG A 141 -24.44 5.50 -9.27
C ARG A 141 -24.95 6.87 -9.71
N ASP A 142 -24.21 7.94 -9.40
CA ASP A 142 -24.56 9.30 -9.84
C ASP A 142 -24.49 9.43 -11.36
N LEU A 143 -23.43 8.91 -11.99
CA LEU A 143 -23.30 8.90 -13.45
C LEU A 143 -24.41 8.09 -14.13
N GLN A 144 -24.79 6.95 -13.57
CA GLN A 144 -25.87 6.13 -14.09
C GLN A 144 -27.22 6.85 -13.98
N ALA A 145 -27.49 7.53 -12.85
CA ALA A 145 -28.67 8.36 -12.69
C ALA A 145 -28.73 9.49 -13.74
N ARG A 146 -27.62 10.23 -13.91
CA ARG A 146 -27.52 11.29 -14.94
C ARG A 146 -27.74 10.75 -16.34
N THR A 147 -27.19 9.58 -16.65
CA THR A 147 -27.34 8.95 -17.97
C THR A 147 -28.81 8.62 -18.24
N ASN A 148 -29.52 8.07 -17.25
CA ASN A 148 -30.95 7.78 -17.37
C ASN A 148 -31.77 9.06 -17.54
N THR A 149 -31.45 10.14 -16.81
CA THR A 149 -32.12 11.44 -16.98
C THR A 149 -31.89 12.00 -18.38
N LEU A 150 -30.65 11.99 -18.87
CA LEU A 150 -30.31 12.47 -20.21
C LEU A 150 -31.00 11.65 -21.31
N GLN A 151 -31.14 10.34 -21.12
CA GLN A 151 -31.90 9.49 -22.05
C GLN A 151 -33.39 9.86 -22.07
N ALA A 152 -34.00 10.07 -20.89
CA ALA A 152 -35.39 10.50 -20.80
C ALA A 152 -35.60 11.88 -21.43
N ASP A 153 -34.68 12.83 -21.22
CA ASP A 153 -34.72 14.17 -21.81
C ASP A 153 -34.59 14.10 -23.34
N ARG A 154 -33.66 13.27 -23.84
CA ARG A 154 -33.51 13.01 -25.28
C ARG A 154 -34.81 12.49 -25.87
N ASP A 155 -35.44 11.52 -25.23
CA ASP A 155 -36.69 10.91 -25.74
C ASP A 155 -37.85 11.90 -25.71
N ALA A 156 -37.93 12.72 -24.66
CA ALA A 156 -38.92 13.79 -24.58
C ALA A 156 -38.70 14.86 -25.68
N LEU A 157 -37.45 15.22 -25.98
CA LEU A 157 -37.12 16.15 -27.04
C LEU A 157 -37.38 15.57 -28.43
N ALA A 158 -37.05 14.29 -28.65
CA ALA A 158 -37.35 13.59 -29.90
C ALA A 158 -38.86 13.54 -30.15
N ALA A 159 -39.65 13.20 -29.13
CA ALA A 159 -41.12 13.20 -29.24
C ALA A 159 -41.68 14.60 -29.54
N LYS A 160 -41.14 15.65 -28.91
CA LYS A 160 -41.52 17.05 -29.21
C LYS A 160 -41.18 17.43 -30.65
N LEU A 161 -40.02 17.01 -31.14
CA LEU A 161 -39.59 17.28 -32.52
C LEU A 161 -40.52 16.59 -33.53
N ASP A 162 -40.88 15.34 -33.29
CA ASP A 162 -41.82 14.61 -34.17
C ASP A 162 -43.23 15.23 -34.15
N GLN A 163 -43.69 15.68 -32.97
CA GLN A 163 -44.96 16.41 -32.86
C GLN A 163 -44.91 17.75 -33.62
N GLN A 164 -43.80 18.48 -33.56
CA GLN A 164 -43.65 19.72 -34.33
C GLN A 164 -43.55 19.46 -35.83
N ARG A 165 -42.83 18.42 -36.25
CA ARG A 165 -42.74 18.02 -37.65
C ARG A 165 -44.13 17.72 -38.21
N THR A 166 -44.91 16.85 -37.57
CA THR A 166 -46.27 16.50 -38.05
C THR A 166 -47.21 17.69 -38.20
N GLY A 167 -47.08 18.75 -37.40
CA GLY A 167 -47.86 19.99 -37.54
C GLY A 167 -47.30 21.04 -38.53
N ALA A 168 -46.02 20.95 -38.92
CA ALA A 168 -45.32 21.99 -39.67
C ALA A 168 -45.27 21.79 -41.20
N TRP A 169 -45.70 20.64 -41.73
CA TRP A 169 -45.75 20.40 -43.17
C TRP A 169 -46.98 21.05 -43.83
N MET A 170 -47.20 22.35 -43.59
CA MET A 170 -48.20 23.12 -44.32
C MET A 170 -47.63 23.58 -45.66
N VAL A 171 -48.45 23.49 -46.70
CA VAL A 171 -48.12 24.01 -48.03
C VAL A 171 -48.02 25.54 -47.98
N ASN A 172 -46.84 26.10 -48.29
CA ASN A 172 -46.61 27.54 -48.29
C ASN A 172 -46.78 28.12 -49.70
N ASN A 173 -47.18 29.40 -49.79
CA ASN A 173 -47.28 30.18 -51.04
C ASN A 173 -48.12 29.52 -52.15
N ALA A 174 -49.25 28.91 -51.79
CA ALA A 174 -50.15 28.30 -52.76
C ALA A 174 -50.82 29.34 -53.67
N GLN A 175 -50.55 29.25 -54.98
CA GLN A 175 -51.13 30.08 -56.03
C GLN A 175 -51.97 29.20 -56.95
N VAL A 176 -53.22 29.61 -57.21
CA VAL A 176 -54.16 28.88 -58.07
C VAL A 176 -54.66 29.78 -59.18
N GLU A 177 -54.60 29.29 -60.41
CA GLU A 177 -55.03 30.03 -61.58
C GLU A 177 -55.90 29.16 -62.49
N ALA A 178 -57.01 29.72 -62.96
CA ALA A 178 -57.84 29.11 -63.99
C ALA A 178 -57.73 29.93 -65.28
N LEU A 179 -57.34 29.28 -66.38
CA LEU A 179 -56.87 29.93 -67.60
C LEU A 179 -57.75 29.56 -68.79
N ARG A 180 -58.04 30.54 -69.66
CA ARG A 180 -58.83 30.37 -70.89
C ARG A 180 -58.00 30.64 -72.15
N GLY A 181 -58.25 29.80 -73.16
CA GLY A 181 -57.73 29.97 -74.52
C GLY A 181 -56.20 29.86 -74.62
N LYS A 182 -55.66 30.01 -75.84
CA LYS A 182 -54.22 29.88 -76.10
C LYS A 182 -53.38 31.02 -75.48
N LYS A 183 -53.99 32.16 -75.20
CA LYS A 183 -53.35 33.33 -74.58
C LYS A 183 -53.36 33.30 -73.04
N GLN A 184 -53.74 32.17 -72.44
CA GLN A 184 -53.60 31.93 -70.99
C GLN A 184 -54.22 33.06 -70.14
N LYS A 185 -55.42 33.55 -70.49
CA LYS A 185 -56.08 34.63 -69.74
C LYS A 185 -56.80 34.07 -68.51
N LEU A 186 -56.71 34.73 -67.36
CA LEU A 186 -57.47 34.35 -66.17
C LEU A 186 -58.98 34.34 -66.44
N THR A 187 -59.66 33.32 -65.92
CA THR A 187 -61.11 33.15 -66.00
C THR A 187 -61.64 32.47 -64.74
N VAL A 188 -62.86 32.82 -64.37
CA VAL A 188 -63.62 32.10 -63.34
C VAL A 188 -64.74 31.26 -63.94
N LYS A 189 -65.02 31.38 -65.24
CA LYS A 189 -66.10 30.66 -65.91
C LYS A 189 -65.67 29.24 -66.28
N ALA A 190 -66.27 28.22 -65.66
CA ALA A 190 -65.93 26.80 -65.82
C ALA A 190 -65.88 26.38 -67.29
N ARG A 191 -66.94 26.68 -68.05
CA ARG A 191 -67.05 26.32 -69.47
C ARG A 191 -65.97 26.94 -70.36
N ASN A 192 -65.32 28.02 -69.90
CA ASN A 192 -64.27 28.72 -70.64
C ASN A 192 -62.87 28.38 -70.13
N THR A 193 -62.75 27.77 -68.96
CA THR A 193 -61.49 27.30 -68.39
C THR A 193 -61.00 26.10 -69.20
N ARG A 194 -59.78 26.20 -69.72
CA ARG A 194 -59.11 25.12 -70.46
C ARG A 194 -57.97 24.50 -69.67
N GLU A 195 -57.42 25.23 -68.71
CA GLU A 195 -56.28 24.82 -67.92
C GLU A 195 -56.42 25.36 -66.50
N MET A 196 -56.10 24.53 -65.50
CA MET A 196 -55.94 24.95 -64.11
C MET A 196 -54.47 24.79 -63.73
N ARG A 197 -53.88 25.82 -63.12
CA ARG A 197 -52.52 25.80 -62.58
C ARG A 197 -52.56 25.95 -61.08
N LEU A 198 -51.75 25.14 -60.40
CA LEU A 198 -51.51 25.25 -58.97
C LEU A 198 -49.99 25.26 -58.77
N ALA A 199 -49.48 26.25 -58.04
CA ALA A 199 -48.07 26.34 -57.71
C ALA A 199 -47.92 26.52 -56.20
N PHE A 200 -46.99 25.83 -55.57
CA PHE A 200 -46.75 25.96 -54.13
C PHE A 200 -45.36 25.47 -53.74
N ASP A 201 -44.93 25.88 -52.55
CA ASP A 201 -43.58 25.64 -52.05
C ASP A 201 -43.58 24.47 -51.06
N LEU A 202 -42.74 23.48 -51.32
CA LEU A 202 -42.49 22.33 -50.44
C LEU A 202 -40.99 22.19 -50.11
N PRO A 203 -40.64 21.63 -48.94
CA PRO A 203 -39.29 21.13 -48.71
C PRO A 203 -38.89 20.10 -49.77
N LYS A 204 -37.59 20.04 -50.11
CA LYS A 204 -37.09 19.21 -51.24
C LYS A 204 -37.43 17.73 -51.07
N ASP A 205 -37.33 17.25 -49.84
CA ASP A 205 -37.63 15.85 -49.50
C ASP A 205 -39.08 15.48 -49.80
N LEU A 206 -40.04 16.40 -49.55
CA LEU A 206 -41.45 16.18 -49.87
C LEU A 206 -41.77 16.44 -51.34
N ALA A 207 -41.10 17.39 -51.99
CA ALA A 207 -41.37 17.74 -53.37
C ALA A 207 -41.22 16.52 -54.29
N SER A 208 -40.20 15.69 -54.07
CA SER A 208 -39.93 14.47 -54.86
C SER A 208 -41.05 13.41 -54.80
N LEU A 209 -41.86 13.42 -53.75
CA LEU A 209 -42.93 12.44 -53.50
C LEU A 209 -44.34 13.06 -53.67
N ALA A 210 -44.42 14.30 -54.16
CA ALA A 210 -45.67 15.01 -54.31
C ALA A 210 -46.66 14.26 -55.23
N ASN A 211 -47.92 14.19 -54.83
CA ASN A 211 -49.02 13.61 -55.57
C ASN A 211 -50.28 14.45 -55.36
N PHE A 212 -51.16 14.44 -56.36
CA PHE A 212 -52.38 15.25 -56.38
C PHE A 212 -53.60 14.43 -56.70
N ARG A 213 -54.70 14.80 -56.05
CA ARG A 213 -56.02 14.29 -56.39
C ARG A 213 -56.96 15.47 -56.59
N ILE A 214 -57.51 15.59 -57.79
CA ILE A 214 -58.52 16.60 -58.12
C ILE A 214 -59.89 15.93 -58.11
N VAL A 215 -60.82 16.46 -57.34
CA VAL A 215 -62.23 16.03 -57.29
C VAL A 215 -63.09 17.12 -57.89
N SER A 216 -63.81 16.78 -58.95
CA SER A 216 -64.76 17.68 -59.61
C SER A 216 -66.06 17.85 -58.81
N PRO A 217 -66.89 18.87 -59.13
CA PRO A 217 -68.18 19.08 -58.46
C PRO A 217 -69.16 17.90 -58.60
N SER A 218 -69.06 17.14 -59.70
CA SER A 218 -69.84 15.92 -59.94
C SER A 218 -69.25 14.67 -59.27
N GLY A 219 -68.10 14.79 -58.60
CA GLY A 219 -67.44 13.69 -57.91
C GLY A 219 -66.45 12.89 -58.76
N LYS A 220 -66.26 13.21 -60.05
CA LYS A 220 -65.17 12.61 -60.86
C LYS A 220 -63.81 12.97 -60.27
N THR A 221 -62.91 11.99 -60.17
CA THR A 221 -61.56 12.15 -59.61
C THR A 221 -60.49 12.02 -60.69
N TYR A 222 -59.46 12.87 -60.61
CA TYR A 222 -58.27 12.84 -61.45
C TYR A 222 -57.04 12.69 -60.55
N GLN A 223 -56.15 11.73 -60.83
CA GLN A 223 -54.98 11.44 -59.99
C GLN A 223 -53.80 10.90 -60.79
N GLY A 224 -52.58 11.24 -60.35
CA GLY A 224 -51.32 10.55 -60.68
C GLY A 224 -50.96 10.49 -62.17
N ASN A 225 -51.47 9.48 -62.86
CA ASN A 225 -51.13 9.14 -64.25
C ASN A 225 -52.19 9.59 -65.26
N ASP A 226 -53.16 10.41 -64.85
CA ASP A 226 -54.14 10.94 -65.79
C ASP A 226 -53.42 11.83 -66.83
N PRO A 227 -53.61 11.60 -68.15
CA PRO A 227 -52.99 12.44 -69.18
C PRO A 227 -53.42 13.92 -69.12
N ALA A 228 -54.49 14.24 -68.39
CA ALA A 228 -54.90 15.61 -68.12
C ALA A 228 -54.02 16.30 -67.05
N ILE A 229 -53.19 15.56 -66.31
CA ILE A 229 -52.33 16.10 -65.24
C ILE A 229 -50.87 16.08 -65.68
N SER A 230 -50.18 17.21 -65.51
CA SER A 230 -48.73 17.31 -65.64
C SER A 230 -48.13 18.05 -64.45
N MET A 231 -46.98 17.60 -64.00
CA MET A 231 -46.25 18.17 -62.88
C MET A 231 -44.84 18.55 -63.31
N SER A 232 -44.37 19.70 -62.85
CA SER A 232 -42.98 20.13 -63.01
C SER A 232 -42.46 20.69 -61.71
N PHE A 233 -41.18 20.42 -61.43
CA PHE A 233 -40.48 20.90 -60.26
C PHE A 233 -39.53 22.01 -60.69
N GLU A 234 -39.72 23.20 -60.13
CA GLU A 234 -38.77 24.29 -60.27
C GLU A 234 -37.91 24.26 -59.00
N ALA A 235 -36.68 23.74 -59.14
CA ALA A 235 -35.67 23.98 -58.14
C ALA A 235 -35.31 25.47 -58.21
N PRO A 236 -35.15 26.17 -57.07
CA PRO A 236 -34.61 27.52 -57.11
C PRO A 236 -33.23 27.45 -57.77
N ASP A 237 -33.12 27.97 -58.98
CA ASP A 237 -31.84 28.24 -59.61
C ASP A 237 -31.07 29.17 -58.68
N GLY A 238 -29.83 28.81 -58.38
CA GLY A 238 -28.96 29.47 -57.42
C GLY A 238 -28.51 30.88 -57.82
N GLU A 239 -29.40 31.71 -58.37
CA GLU A 239 -29.20 33.15 -58.36
C GLU A 239 -29.53 33.65 -56.96
N ALA A 240 -28.46 33.76 -56.16
CA ALA A 240 -28.43 34.39 -54.86
C ALA A 240 -28.97 35.83 -54.94
N THR A 241 -30.30 35.98 -54.90
CA THR A 241 -30.93 37.24 -54.55
C THR A 241 -30.91 37.31 -53.03
N ALA A 242 -30.04 38.20 -52.53
CA ALA A 242 -29.81 38.45 -51.12
C ALA A 242 -31.07 39.06 -50.47
N SER A 243 -32.08 38.25 -50.17
CA SER A 243 -33.08 38.63 -49.17
C SER A 243 -32.64 38.06 -47.82
N LEU A 244 -32.21 38.97 -46.95
CA LEU A 244 -31.86 38.73 -45.55
C LEU A 244 -33.03 38.10 -44.78
N SER A 245 -33.14 36.77 -44.80
CA SER A 245 -33.79 36.02 -43.73
C SER A 245 -32.72 35.57 -42.73
N LEU A 246 -32.34 36.50 -41.84
CA LEU A 246 -31.59 36.18 -40.62
C LEU A 246 -32.52 35.42 -39.66
N ILE A 247 -32.82 34.16 -39.97
CA ILE A 247 -33.31 33.19 -39.00
C ILE A 247 -32.26 32.08 -39.00
N MET A 248 -31.55 32.01 -37.87
CA MET A 248 -30.48 31.09 -37.51
C MET A 248 -30.47 29.79 -38.34
N GLY A 249 -29.56 29.74 -39.32
CA GLY A 249 -29.29 28.56 -40.12
C GLY A 249 -28.50 27.52 -39.33
N GLY A 250 -29.18 26.47 -38.89
CA GLY A 250 -28.54 25.17 -38.68
C GLY A 250 -28.05 24.59 -40.02
N PRO A 251 -27.15 23.58 -40.00
CA PRO A 251 -26.67 22.95 -41.22
C PRO A 251 -27.85 22.24 -41.89
N GLY A 252 -28.25 22.71 -43.07
CA GLY A 252 -29.33 22.09 -43.86
C GLY A 252 -30.55 22.99 -44.10
N SER A 253 -30.36 24.29 -44.39
CA SER A 253 -31.45 25.10 -44.95
C SER A 253 -31.82 24.56 -46.34
N GLU A 254 -32.65 23.53 -46.38
CA GLU A 254 -33.31 23.05 -47.58
C GLU A 254 -34.13 24.20 -48.16
N GLN A 255 -33.64 24.79 -49.24
CA GLN A 255 -34.42 25.75 -50.00
C GLN A 255 -35.69 25.05 -50.50
N PRO A 256 -36.89 25.63 -50.30
CA PRO A 256 -38.11 25.02 -50.79
C PRO A 256 -38.07 24.87 -52.31
N ALA A 257 -38.52 23.73 -52.82
CA ALA A 257 -38.77 23.50 -54.24
C ALA A 257 -40.20 23.93 -54.56
N ARG A 258 -40.37 24.66 -55.67
CA ARG A 258 -41.70 25.08 -56.12
C ARG A 258 -42.28 24.02 -57.05
N VAL A 259 -43.39 23.43 -56.62
CA VAL A 259 -44.11 22.41 -57.38
C VAL A 259 -45.18 23.08 -58.23
N HIS A 260 -45.13 22.90 -59.54
CA HIS A 260 -46.14 23.37 -60.47
C HIS A 260 -46.98 22.20 -60.97
N LEU A 261 -48.28 22.28 -60.73
CA LEU A 261 -49.29 21.36 -61.23
C LEU A 261 -50.07 22.05 -62.35
N ARG A 262 -50.18 21.38 -63.49
CA ARG A 262 -50.98 21.81 -64.64
C ARG A 262 -52.02 20.73 -64.96
N PHE A 263 -53.28 21.14 -64.96
CA PHE A 263 -54.43 20.30 -65.28
C PHE A 263 -55.16 20.79 -66.52
N GLU A 264 -55.16 19.97 -67.58
CA GLU A 264 -55.78 20.21 -68.88
C GLU A 264 -56.85 19.15 -69.17
N PRO A 265 -58.10 19.37 -68.73
CA PRO A 265 -59.18 18.43 -68.95
C PRO A 265 -59.51 18.31 -70.45
N LYS A 266 -59.76 17.08 -70.91
CA LYS A 266 -60.23 16.83 -72.30
C LYS A 266 -61.68 17.31 -72.51
N GLU A 267 -62.48 17.33 -71.45
CA GLU A 267 -63.87 17.78 -71.46
C GLU A 267 -64.01 19.20 -70.87
N LYS A 268 -65.12 19.88 -71.18
CA LYS A 268 -65.42 21.19 -70.58
C LYS A 268 -65.67 21.02 -69.08
N LEU A 269 -65.10 21.92 -68.28
CA LEU A 269 -65.33 21.94 -66.84
C LEU A 269 -66.77 22.34 -66.50
N GLU A 270 -67.26 21.76 -65.41
CA GLU A 270 -68.58 21.98 -64.84
C GLU A 270 -68.53 23.14 -63.83
N PRO A 271 -69.57 23.98 -63.75
CA PRO A 271 -69.68 24.95 -62.67
C PRO A 271 -69.72 24.27 -61.30
N GLY A 272 -68.97 24.78 -60.34
CA GLY A 272 -68.95 24.26 -58.97
C GLY A 272 -67.59 24.40 -58.29
N VAL A 273 -67.42 23.69 -57.17
CA VAL A 273 -66.18 23.69 -56.38
C VAL A 273 -65.35 22.45 -56.71
N TYR A 274 -64.16 22.68 -57.27
CA TYR A 274 -63.14 21.67 -57.45
C TYR A 274 -62.28 21.59 -56.19
N THR A 275 -62.03 20.38 -55.71
CA THR A 275 -61.21 20.11 -54.53
C THR A 275 -59.90 19.47 -54.98
N ILE A 276 -58.78 20.09 -54.67
CA ILE A 276 -57.45 19.63 -55.05
C ILE A 276 -56.72 19.24 -53.76
N ASP A 277 -56.55 17.94 -53.53
CA ASP A 277 -55.79 17.43 -52.40
C ASP A 277 -54.33 17.30 -52.79
N VAL A 278 -53.47 17.94 -52.00
CA VAL A 278 -52.02 17.90 -52.10
C VAL A 278 -51.48 16.90 -51.09
N ARG A 279 -50.75 15.90 -51.58
CA ARG A 279 -50.14 14.83 -50.78
C ARG A 279 -48.67 14.70 -51.12
N SER A 280 -47.89 14.14 -50.21
CA SER A 280 -46.52 13.71 -50.46
C SER A 280 -46.35 12.28 -49.94
N GLY A 281 -46.24 11.32 -50.83
CA GLY A 281 -46.37 9.90 -50.50
C GLY A 281 -47.73 9.62 -49.84
N GLU A 282 -47.70 9.04 -48.64
CA GLU A 282 -48.91 8.77 -47.85
C GLU A 282 -49.42 9.99 -47.07
N THR A 283 -48.57 10.98 -46.84
CA THR A 283 -48.88 12.14 -45.99
C THR A 283 -49.76 13.13 -46.73
N TYR A 284 -50.90 13.48 -46.12
CA TYR A 284 -51.74 14.58 -46.57
C TYR A 284 -51.14 15.91 -46.13
N LEU A 285 -50.97 16.85 -47.06
CA LEU A 285 -50.37 18.15 -46.79
C LEU A 285 -51.42 19.25 -46.68
N ASN A 286 -52.27 19.39 -47.71
CA ASN A 286 -53.28 20.44 -47.75
C ASN A 286 -54.39 20.14 -48.77
N THR A 287 -55.52 20.83 -48.67
CA THR A 287 -56.58 20.85 -49.68
C THR A 287 -56.79 22.27 -50.17
N VAL A 288 -56.75 22.44 -51.49
CA VAL A 288 -57.03 23.69 -52.17
C VAL A 288 -58.40 23.60 -52.83
N ARG A 289 -59.27 24.57 -52.57
CA ARG A 289 -60.61 24.64 -53.17
C ARG A 289 -60.68 25.74 -54.20
N LEU A 290 -61.04 25.39 -55.44
CA LEU A 290 -61.22 26.32 -56.54
C LEU A 290 -62.68 26.35 -56.98
N SER A 291 -63.32 27.51 -56.90
CA SER A 291 -64.70 27.69 -57.35
C SER A 291 -64.73 28.25 -58.77
N LEU A 292 -65.38 27.53 -59.68
CA LEU A 292 -65.64 27.95 -61.06
C LEU A 292 -67.15 28.17 -61.26
N ARG A 293 -67.52 29.23 -61.98
CA ARG A 293 -68.90 29.66 -62.26
C ARG A 293 -69.39 29.24 -63.64
#